data_AF-A0A2V7FGE0-F1
#
_entry.id   AF-A0A2V7FGE0-F1
#
_cell.length_a   1.000
_cell.length_b   1.000
_cell.length_c   1.000
_cell.angle_alpha   90.00
_cell.angle_beta   90.00
_cell.angle_gamma   90.00
#
_symmetry.space_group_name_H-M   'P 1'
#
loop_
_entity.id
_entity.type
_entity.pdbx_description
1 polymer ?
#
loop_
_entity_poly.entity_id
_entity_poly.type
_entity_poly.pdbx_seq_one_letter_code
_entity_poly.pdbx_strand_id
1 'polypeptide(L)'
;MDPRVVPRRPRGSADPVPPAERAAGATPSPQLGARLSARKGSTSERCSARARCCTVLTAMSTASRPLAVQLGEFVAGLRFENLPPAVVDKAKAVVNHAVTVGMAGFGTERAGAARQAVLSQERLGTRPVGAGQGATLWVEGTRVTRVGAGFANGVAVAVNNQCDSYHMLTHPGVLIVPAGLATAEGEGRTGRELLTALVAGYEVQCRCARDFICVVTFCTRRWRWSG
;
A
#
# COMPACT_ATOMS: atom_id res chain seq x y z
N MET A 1 -53.39 -23.66 -27.92
CA MET A 1 -52.14 -23.99 -28.62
C MET A 1 -51.01 -23.96 -27.61
N ASP A 2 -50.45 -25.11 -27.25
CA ASP A 2 -49.18 -25.28 -26.56
C ASP A 2 -48.28 -26.10 -27.49
N PRO A 3 -47.01 -25.70 -27.71
CA PRO A 3 -45.95 -26.59 -27.25
C PRO A 3 -44.65 -25.91 -26.74
N ARG A 4 -44.24 -26.32 -25.53
CA ARG A 4 -42.95 -26.97 -25.18
C ARG A 4 -41.70 -26.09 -25.07
N VAL A 5 -41.24 -25.74 -23.86
CA VAL A 5 -40.39 -26.53 -22.93
C VAL A 5 -38.98 -26.79 -23.48
N VAL A 6 -38.02 -25.96 -23.04
CA VAL A 6 -36.58 -26.17 -23.22
C VAL A 6 -36.05 -26.98 -22.01
N PRO A 7 -35.38 -28.13 -22.20
CA PRO A 7 -34.93 -28.95 -21.09
C PRO A 7 -33.72 -28.32 -20.38
N ARG A 8 -33.84 -28.14 -19.06
CA ARG A 8 -32.73 -27.76 -18.17
C ARG A 8 -31.79 -28.94 -18.01
N ARG A 9 -30.48 -28.74 -18.22
CA ARG A 9 -29.44 -29.75 -17.94
C ARG A 9 -29.52 -30.18 -16.45
N PRO A 10 -29.40 -31.49 -16.15
CA PRO A 10 -29.30 -31.96 -14.78
C PRO A 10 -27.99 -31.48 -14.14
N ARG A 11 -28.08 -31.04 -12.87
CA ARG A 11 -26.91 -30.74 -12.04
C ARG A 11 -26.17 -32.04 -11.76
N GLY A 12 -25.11 -32.29 -12.52
CA GLY A 12 -24.16 -33.37 -12.27
C GLY A 12 -23.41 -33.14 -10.96
N SER A 13 -23.28 -34.22 -10.20
CA SER A 13 -22.54 -34.38 -8.95
C SER A 13 -21.13 -33.81 -9.01
N ALA A 14 -20.73 -33.13 -7.93
CA ALA A 14 -19.35 -32.71 -7.72
C ALA A 14 -18.42 -33.92 -7.62
N ASP A 15 -17.34 -33.91 -8.39
CA ASP A 15 -16.22 -34.84 -8.22
C ASP A 15 -15.49 -34.53 -6.90
N PRO A 16 -15.06 -35.55 -6.11
CA PRO A 16 -14.37 -35.33 -4.86
C PRO A 16 -12.93 -34.82 -5.08
N VAL A 17 -12.58 -33.74 -4.39
CA VAL A 17 -11.22 -33.17 -4.32
C VAL A 17 -10.34 -34.11 -3.48
N PRO A 18 -9.13 -34.50 -3.94
CA PRO A 18 -8.22 -35.33 -3.15
C PRO A 18 -7.60 -34.53 -1.98
N PRO A 19 -7.33 -35.18 -0.83
CA PRO A 19 -6.83 -34.49 0.37
C PRO A 19 -5.37 -34.06 0.23
N ALA A 20 -5.05 -32.92 0.84
CA ALA A 20 -3.70 -32.36 0.90
C ALA A 20 -2.73 -33.28 1.67
N GLU A 21 -1.63 -33.67 1.02
CA GLU A 21 -0.51 -34.35 1.66
C GLU A 21 0.11 -33.49 2.76
N ARG A 22 0.20 -34.06 3.96
CA ARG A 22 0.97 -33.53 5.09
C ARG A 22 2.44 -33.88 4.87
N ALA A 23 3.27 -32.88 4.60
CA ALA A 23 4.72 -33.02 4.76
C ALA A 23 5.10 -32.83 6.24
N ALA A 24 5.57 -33.92 6.84
CA ALA A 24 6.15 -33.98 8.16
C ALA A 24 7.60 -33.46 8.17
N GLY A 25 8.04 -32.95 9.32
CA GLY A 25 9.44 -33.00 9.72
C GLY A 25 10.16 -31.66 9.88
N ALA A 26 10.12 -31.10 11.09
CA ALA A 26 11.21 -30.28 11.63
C ALA A 26 11.21 -30.37 13.15
N THR A 27 12.11 -31.18 13.70
CA THR A 27 12.43 -31.28 15.14
C THR A 27 13.23 -30.06 15.60
N PRO A 28 12.91 -29.43 16.76
CA PRO A 28 13.81 -28.48 17.39
C PRO A 28 14.79 -29.19 18.35
N SER A 29 16.06 -28.77 18.28
CA SER A 29 17.18 -29.20 19.11
C SER A 29 17.12 -28.61 20.55
N PRO A 30 17.84 -29.21 21.53
CA PRO A 30 17.56 -29.03 22.95
C PRO A 30 18.14 -27.75 23.55
N GLN A 31 17.36 -27.11 24.43
CA GLN A 31 17.78 -25.98 25.25
C GLN A 31 18.65 -26.47 26.42
N LEU A 32 19.93 -26.08 26.42
CA LEU A 32 20.85 -26.31 27.53
C LEU A 32 20.65 -25.22 28.59
N GLY A 33 20.13 -25.62 29.75
CA GLY A 33 20.06 -24.79 30.93
C GLY A 33 21.43 -24.63 31.59
N ALA A 34 21.71 -23.42 32.09
CA ALA A 34 22.79 -23.19 33.05
C ALA A 34 22.25 -22.31 34.18
N ARG A 35 22.08 -22.96 35.34
CA ARG A 35 21.84 -22.31 36.63
C ARG A 35 23.14 -21.63 37.07
N LEU A 36 23.09 -20.35 37.41
CA LEU A 36 24.20 -19.68 38.09
C LEU A 36 23.81 -19.37 39.53
N SER A 37 24.47 -20.09 40.43
CA SER A 37 24.45 -19.93 41.89
C SER A 37 25.07 -18.58 42.28
N ALA A 38 24.34 -17.78 43.05
CA ALA A 38 24.84 -16.57 43.67
C ALA A 38 25.84 -16.89 44.79
N ARG A 39 27.06 -16.34 44.74
CA ARG A 39 27.95 -16.21 45.90
C ARG A 39 28.17 -14.73 46.19
N LYS A 40 28.03 -14.37 47.47
CA LYS A 40 28.30 -13.05 48.05
C LYS A 40 29.81 -12.90 48.34
N GLY A 41 30.37 -11.73 48.05
CA GLY A 41 31.65 -11.22 48.53
C GLY A 41 31.72 -9.72 48.20
N SER A 42 31.39 -8.87 49.18
CA SER A 42 32.30 -8.08 50.02
C SER A 42 32.95 -6.88 49.32
N THR A 43 32.38 -5.72 49.63
CA THR A 43 32.91 -4.35 49.62
C THR A 43 34.42 -4.17 49.46
N SER A 44 34.85 -3.60 48.32
CA SER A 44 35.71 -2.39 48.21
C SER A 44 36.33 -2.26 46.82
N GLU A 45 35.57 -1.85 45.80
CA GLU A 45 36.16 -1.51 44.48
C GLU A 45 35.19 -0.69 43.61
N ARG A 46 34.75 0.46 44.14
CA ARG A 46 34.01 1.48 43.38
C ARG A 46 34.99 2.38 42.63
N CYS A 47 35.61 1.88 41.55
CA CYS A 47 36.10 2.67 40.41
C CYS A 47 36.83 1.77 39.41
N SER A 48 36.13 1.23 38.39
CA SER A 48 36.68 0.93 37.04
C SER A 48 35.71 0.14 36.14
N ALA A 49 34.51 -0.19 36.59
CA ALA A 49 33.54 -1.01 35.84
C ALA A 49 32.85 -0.32 34.63
N ARG A 50 33.27 0.89 34.23
CA ARG A 50 32.66 1.60 33.08
C ARG A 50 33.45 1.49 31.77
N ALA A 51 34.68 0.99 31.80
CA ALA A 51 35.56 0.97 30.62
C ALA A 51 35.69 -0.41 29.93
N ARG A 52 35.07 -1.47 30.47
CA ARG A 52 35.20 -2.84 29.93
C ARG A 52 33.92 -3.43 29.31
N CYS A 53 32.83 -2.66 29.24
CA CYS A 53 31.55 -3.13 28.69
C CYS A 53 31.33 -2.74 27.21
N CYS A 54 32.16 -1.86 26.63
CA CYS A 54 32.00 -1.42 25.23
C CYS A 54 32.76 -2.27 24.20
N THR A 55 33.68 -3.15 24.60
CA THR A 55 34.61 -3.80 23.65
C THR A 55 34.17 -5.21 23.23
N VAL A 56 33.05 -5.73 23.72
CA VAL A 56 32.53 -7.06 23.35
C VAL A 56 31.06 -6.98 22.94
N LEU A 57 30.75 -6.11 21.98
CA LEU A 57 29.50 -6.16 21.20
C LEU A 57 29.74 -5.88 19.71
N THR A 58 30.98 -5.96 19.25
CA THR A 58 31.32 -6.03 17.82
C THR A 58 31.34 -7.49 17.38
N ALA A 59 30.25 -8.21 17.64
CA ALA A 59 30.01 -9.53 17.08
C ALA A 59 28.99 -9.39 15.96
N MET A 60 29.52 -9.34 14.74
CA MET A 60 28.87 -9.49 13.43
C MET A 60 27.38 -9.82 13.45
N SER A 61 26.54 -8.79 13.29
CA SER A 61 25.35 -8.93 12.45
C SER A 61 25.74 -8.38 11.09
N THR A 62 25.71 -9.20 10.04
CA THR A 62 25.70 -8.71 8.67
C THR A 62 24.52 -7.75 8.56
N ALA A 63 24.78 -6.45 8.62
CA ALA A 63 23.74 -5.44 8.59
C ALA A 63 23.07 -5.48 7.21
N SER A 64 22.00 -6.27 7.10
CA SER A 64 21.12 -6.25 5.94
C SER A 64 20.73 -4.80 5.67
N ARG A 65 20.87 -4.34 4.42
CA ARG A 65 20.53 -2.96 4.04
C ARG A 65 19.12 -2.62 4.53
N PRO A 66 18.88 -1.42 5.09
CA PRO A 66 17.54 -1.07 5.56
C PRO A 66 16.51 -1.19 4.44
N LEU A 67 15.33 -1.74 4.74
CA LEU A 67 14.28 -1.96 3.74
C LEU A 67 13.88 -0.66 3.01
N ALA A 68 13.83 0.46 3.73
CA ALA A 68 13.55 1.77 3.15
C ALA A 68 14.57 2.16 2.06
N VAL A 69 15.85 1.83 2.26
CA VAL A 69 16.91 2.08 1.26
C VAL A 69 16.70 1.17 0.05
N GLN A 70 16.42 -0.12 0.27
CA GLN A 70 16.17 -1.07 -0.83
C GLN A 70 14.96 -0.65 -1.69
N LEU A 71 13.87 -0.23 -1.05
CA LEU A 71 12.68 0.27 -1.75
C LEU A 71 12.96 1.60 -2.47
N GLY A 72 13.71 2.50 -1.84
CA GLY A 72 14.12 3.76 -2.47
C GLY A 72 14.99 3.55 -3.71
N GLU A 73 15.97 2.64 -3.64
CA GLU A 73 16.81 2.24 -4.78
C GLU A 73 15.98 1.62 -5.91
N PHE A 74 15.01 0.77 -5.57
CA PHE A 74 14.08 0.19 -6.54
C PHE A 74 13.27 1.27 -7.26
N VAL A 75 12.64 2.19 -6.52
CA VAL A 75 11.81 3.27 -7.11
C VAL A 75 12.67 4.19 -7.97
N ALA A 76 13.85 4.58 -7.50
CA ALA A 76 14.76 5.46 -8.24
C ALA A 76 15.35 4.80 -9.50
N GLY A 77 15.54 3.48 -9.48
CA GLY A 77 16.10 2.72 -10.60
C GLY A 77 15.08 2.19 -11.61
N LEU A 78 13.78 2.27 -11.32
CA LEU A 78 12.74 1.70 -12.17
C LEU A 78 12.59 2.51 -13.46
N ARG A 79 12.66 1.81 -14.59
CA ARG A 79 12.46 2.36 -15.93
C ARG A 79 11.29 1.68 -16.61
N PHE A 80 10.59 2.40 -17.47
CA PHE A 80 9.44 1.87 -18.18
C PHE A 80 9.80 0.65 -19.04
N GLU A 81 10.99 0.66 -19.64
CA GLU A 81 11.49 -0.40 -20.51
C GLU A 81 11.70 -1.73 -19.77
N ASN A 82 11.86 -1.66 -18.45
CA ASN A 82 12.03 -2.83 -17.59
C ASN A 82 10.68 -3.43 -17.15
N LEU A 83 9.55 -2.80 -17.49
CA LEU A 83 8.23 -3.26 -17.10
C LEU A 83 7.75 -4.39 -18.01
N PRO A 84 7.34 -5.55 -17.47
CA PRO A 84 6.73 -6.60 -18.27
C PRO A 84 5.46 -6.08 -18.97
N PRO A 85 5.19 -6.48 -20.23
CA PRO A 85 4.01 -6.00 -20.97
C PRO A 85 2.68 -6.21 -20.23
N ALA A 86 2.54 -7.33 -19.53
CA ALA A 86 1.36 -7.64 -18.72
C ALA A 86 1.17 -6.67 -17.54
N VAL A 87 2.26 -6.17 -16.95
CA VAL A 87 2.22 -5.17 -15.86
C VAL A 87 1.78 -3.83 -16.41
N VAL A 88 2.29 -3.44 -17.59
CA VAL A 88 1.87 -2.20 -18.26
C VAL A 88 0.39 -2.24 -18.62
N ASP A 89 -0.10 -3.36 -19.13
CA ASP A 89 -1.52 -3.55 -19.45
C ASP A 89 -2.39 -3.46 -18.20
N LYS A 90 -2.00 -4.14 -17.11
CA LYS A 90 -2.68 -4.03 -15.82
C LYS A 90 -2.66 -2.60 -15.27
N ALA A 91 -1.54 -1.90 -15.39
CA ALA A 91 -1.40 -0.50 -14.95
C ALA A 91 -2.38 0.42 -15.70
N LYS A 92 -2.56 0.22 -17.01
CA LYS A 92 -3.58 0.94 -17.79
C LYS A 92 -5.00 0.60 -17.33
N ALA A 93 -5.27 -0.68 -17.06
CA ALA A 93 -6.58 -1.12 -16.59
C ALA A 93 -6.94 -0.51 -15.22
N VAL A 94 -5.99 -0.44 -14.27
CA VAL A 94 -6.26 0.19 -12.96
C VAL A 94 -6.45 1.69 -13.07
N VAL A 95 -5.75 2.38 -13.99
CA VAL A 95 -6.00 3.81 -14.26
C VAL A 95 -7.41 4.01 -14.80
N ASN A 96 -7.79 3.24 -15.82
CA ASN A 96 -9.14 3.31 -16.40
C ASN A 96 -10.22 3.01 -15.36
N HIS A 97 -10.00 1.99 -14.53
CA HIS A 97 -10.90 1.62 -13.45
C HIS A 97 -11.06 2.76 -12.42
N ALA A 98 -9.96 3.32 -11.92
CA ALA A 98 -10.01 4.41 -10.94
C ALA A 98 -10.73 5.65 -11.48
N VAL A 99 -10.48 6.05 -12.74
CA VAL A 99 -11.19 7.17 -13.37
C VAL A 99 -12.68 6.87 -13.49
N THR A 100 -13.04 5.66 -13.93
CA THR A 100 -14.45 5.23 -14.07
C THR A 100 -15.18 5.28 -12.72
N VAL A 101 -14.57 4.72 -11.67
CA VAL A 101 -15.14 4.69 -10.32
C VAL A 101 -15.22 6.11 -9.75
N GLY A 102 -14.20 6.94 -9.96
CA GLY A 102 -14.21 8.34 -9.56
C GLY A 102 -15.32 9.15 -10.21
N MET A 103 -15.57 8.94 -11.51
CA MET A 103 -16.70 9.54 -12.22
C MET A 103 -18.04 9.08 -11.66
N ALA A 104 -18.18 7.78 -11.38
CA ALA A 104 -19.40 7.22 -10.78
C ALA A 104 -19.63 7.72 -9.34
N GLY A 105 -18.57 8.00 -8.58
CA GLY A 105 -18.62 8.51 -7.21
C GLY A 105 -18.80 10.03 -7.10
N PHE A 106 -18.61 10.78 -8.19
CA PHE A 106 -18.59 12.24 -8.21
C PHE A 106 -19.84 12.91 -7.61
N GLY A 107 -21.02 12.35 -7.88
CA GLY A 107 -22.32 12.88 -7.45
C GLY A 107 -22.68 12.57 -6.00
N THR A 108 -21.86 11.80 -5.28
CA THR A 108 -22.14 11.46 -3.88
C THR A 108 -21.92 12.66 -2.95
N GLU A 109 -22.67 12.71 -1.84
CA GLU A 109 -22.54 13.77 -0.83
C GLU A 109 -21.10 13.87 -0.30
N ARG A 110 -20.45 12.72 -0.04
CA ARG A 110 -19.07 12.66 0.47
C ARG A 110 -18.05 13.21 -0.52
N ALA A 111 -18.18 12.87 -1.81
CA ALA A 111 -17.32 13.41 -2.86
C ALA A 111 -17.56 14.92 -3.05
N GLY A 112 -18.83 15.37 -2.96
CA GLY A 112 -19.19 16.79 -2.96
C GLY A 112 -18.55 17.56 -1.79
N ALA A 113 -18.68 17.04 -0.57
CA ALA A 113 -18.10 17.65 0.63
C ALA A 113 -16.57 17.78 0.55
N ALA A 114 -15.88 16.73 0.07
CA ALA A 114 -14.43 16.78 -0.13
C ALA A 114 -14.02 17.85 -1.16
N ARG A 115 -14.74 17.97 -2.28
CA ARG A 115 -14.51 19.04 -3.26
C ARG A 115 -14.71 20.42 -2.66
N GLN A 116 -15.80 20.63 -1.93
CA GLN A 116 -16.07 21.92 -1.29
C GLN A 116 -15.01 22.29 -0.24
N ALA A 117 -14.52 21.30 0.53
CA ALA A 117 -13.43 21.51 1.48
C ALA A 117 -12.12 21.92 0.79
N VAL A 118 -11.80 21.32 -0.36
CA VAL A 118 -10.64 21.74 -1.16
C VAL A 118 -10.84 23.15 -1.69
N LEU A 119 -11.98 23.45 -2.32
CA LEU A 119 -12.26 24.77 -2.88
C LEU A 119 -12.25 25.88 -1.82
N SER A 120 -12.73 25.60 -0.61
CA SER A 120 -12.65 26.57 0.49
C SER A 120 -11.22 26.79 0.96
N GLN A 121 -10.42 25.72 1.05
CA GLN A 121 -9.00 25.81 1.43
C GLN A 121 -8.16 26.54 0.37
N GLU A 122 -8.46 26.38 -0.92
CA GLU A 122 -7.81 27.11 -2.01
C GLU A 122 -8.08 28.62 -1.92
N ARG A 123 -9.29 29.03 -1.52
CA ARG A 123 -9.66 30.45 -1.34
C ARG A 123 -8.92 31.13 -0.19
N LEU A 124 -8.47 30.36 0.81
CA LEU A 124 -7.68 30.87 1.93
C LEU A 124 -6.19 31.00 1.58
N GLY A 125 -5.74 30.37 0.49
CA GLY A 125 -4.35 30.41 0.04
C GLY A 125 -3.96 31.80 -0.49
N THR A 126 -2.76 32.26 -0.15
CA THR A 126 -2.21 33.56 -0.59
C THR A 126 -1.61 33.54 -1.99
N ARG A 127 -1.43 32.36 -2.59
CA ARG A 127 -0.83 32.21 -3.91
C ARG A 127 -1.75 31.40 -4.83
N PRO A 128 -2.17 31.95 -5.98
CA PRO A 128 -2.92 31.19 -6.95
C PRO A 128 -2.10 30.02 -7.47
N VAL A 129 -2.79 28.97 -7.92
CA VAL A 129 -2.22 27.78 -8.55
C VAL A 129 -1.29 28.21 -9.69
N GLY A 130 0.02 28.16 -9.45
CA GLY A 130 1.03 28.54 -10.44
C GLY A 130 1.10 27.54 -11.60
N ALA A 131 1.73 27.95 -12.71
CA ALA A 131 2.02 27.05 -13.83
C ALA A 131 2.72 25.78 -13.32
N GLY A 132 2.11 24.64 -13.62
CA GLY A 132 2.56 23.32 -13.20
C GLY A 132 2.36 22.94 -11.72
N GLN A 133 1.70 23.78 -10.92
CA GLN A 133 1.37 23.48 -9.51
C GLN A 133 -0.06 22.97 -9.32
N GLY A 134 -0.83 22.92 -10.40
CA GLY A 134 -2.25 22.59 -10.38
C GLY A 134 -2.59 21.26 -11.01
N ALA A 135 -3.67 20.66 -10.55
CA ALA A 135 -4.29 19.50 -11.16
C ALA A 135 -5.82 19.68 -11.18
N THR A 136 -6.47 18.86 -11.99
CA THR A 136 -7.89 18.99 -12.29
C THR A 136 -8.74 18.15 -11.34
N LEU A 137 -9.79 18.76 -10.81
CA LEU A 137 -10.90 18.03 -10.19
C LEU A 137 -11.66 17.29 -11.28
N TRP A 138 -11.77 15.97 -11.16
CA TRP A 138 -12.42 15.14 -12.16
C TRP A 138 -13.89 15.54 -12.35
N VAL A 139 -14.38 15.39 -13.58
CA VAL A 139 -15.73 15.77 -14.05
C VAL A 139 -15.97 17.29 -14.08
N GLU A 140 -15.65 18.03 -13.02
CA GLU A 140 -15.90 19.47 -12.92
C GLU A 140 -14.94 20.33 -13.75
N GLY A 141 -13.69 19.87 -13.92
CA GLY A 141 -12.68 20.60 -14.70
C GLY A 141 -11.99 21.74 -13.95
N THR A 142 -12.41 22.03 -12.71
CA THR A 142 -11.80 23.07 -11.87
C THR A 142 -10.35 22.72 -11.53
N ARG A 143 -9.43 23.67 -11.75
CA ARG A 143 -8.01 23.55 -11.39
C ARG A 143 -7.80 23.96 -9.93
N VAL A 144 -7.18 23.08 -9.16
CA VAL A 144 -6.81 23.29 -7.73
C VAL A 144 -5.36 22.85 -7.52
N THR A 145 -4.80 22.99 -6.31
CA THR A 145 -3.46 22.47 -6.01
C THR A 145 -3.39 20.96 -6.24
N ARG A 146 -2.20 20.42 -6.58
CA ARG A 146 -2.01 18.97 -6.74
C ARG A 146 -2.49 18.15 -5.55
N VAL A 147 -2.25 18.64 -4.34
CA VAL A 147 -2.67 17.99 -3.09
C VAL A 147 -4.19 18.00 -2.97
N GLY A 148 -4.83 19.14 -3.22
CA GLY A 148 -6.29 19.26 -3.22
C GLY A 148 -6.95 18.36 -4.26
N ALA A 149 -6.42 18.33 -5.49
CA ALA A 149 -6.92 17.47 -6.55
C ALA A 149 -6.77 15.98 -6.20
N GLY A 150 -5.58 15.57 -5.73
CA GLY A 150 -5.33 14.20 -5.30
C GLY A 150 -6.28 13.75 -4.19
N PHE A 151 -6.52 14.62 -3.20
CA PHE A 151 -7.45 14.34 -2.10
C PHE A 151 -8.89 14.21 -2.58
N ALA A 152 -9.43 15.22 -3.27
CA ALA A 152 -10.83 15.20 -3.70
C ALA A 152 -11.13 14.08 -4.70
N ASN A 153 -10.23 13.84 -5.67
CA ASN A 153 -10.36 12.74 -6.62
C ASN A 153 -10.22 11.39 -5.91
N GLY A 154 -9.31 11.25 -4.94
CA GLY A 154 -9.19 10.03 -4.12
C GLY A 154 -10.44 9.71 -3.32
N VAL A 155 -11.08 10.72 -2.72
CA VAL A 155 -12.38 10.53 -2.07
C VAL A 155 -13.41 10.04 -3.08
N ALA A 156 -13.50 10.65 -4.26
CA ALA A 156 -14.46 10.24 -5.29
C ALA A 156 -14.26 8.79 -5.77
N VAL A 157 -13.03 8.25 -5.75
CA VAL A 157 -12.79 6.81 -6.01
C VAL A 157 -13.22 5.94 -4.83
N ALA A 158 -12.99 6.41 -3.60
CA ALA A 158 -13.24 5.65 -2.37
C ALA A 158 -14.73 5.47 -2.03
N VAL A 159 -15.57 6.47 -2.36
CA VAL A 159 -16.95 6.57 -1.83
C VAL A 159 -17.84 5.36 -2.12
N ASN A 160 -17.68 4.71 -3.27
CA ASN A 160 -18.56 3.63 -3.70
C ASN A 160 -18.06 2.23 -3.32
N ASN A 161 -16.91 2.13 -2.64
CA ASN A 161 -16.27 0.85 -2.28
C ASN A 161 -16.07 -0.09 -3.49
N GLN A 162 -15.92 0.49 -4.67
CA GLN A 162 -15.67 -0.19 -5.94
C GLN A 162 -14.19 -0.08 -6.33
N CYS A 163 -13.30 0.13 -5.36
CA CYS A 163 -11.87 0.28 -5.59
C CYS A 163 -11.22 -1.07 -5.93
N ASP A 164 -10.05 -0.99 -6.53
CA ASP A 164 -9.16 -2.14 -6.72
C ASP A 164 -8.80 -2.77 -5.36
N SER A 165 -8.47 -4.05 -5.35
CA SER A 165 -8.16 -4.78 -4.12
C SER A 165 -6.92 -5.65 -4.29
N TYR A 166 -6.04 -5.61 -3.30
CA TYR A 166 -4.89 -6.49 -3.15
C TYR A 166 -5.05 -7.30 -1.86
N HIS A 167 -5.06 -8.63 -2.01
CA HIS A 167 -5.31 -9.62 -0.94
C HIS A 167 -6.50 -9.28 -0.02
N MET A 168 -7.61 -8.78 -0.59
CA MET A 168 -8.88 -8.47 0.09
C MET A 168 -8.84 -7.39 1.18
N LEU A 169 -7.68 -6.82 1.48
CA LEU A 169 -7.49 -5.93 2.65
C LEU A 169 -6.87 -4.58 2.32
N THR A 170 -6.36 -4.40 1.11
CA THR A 170 -5.74 -3.13 0.69
C THR A 170 -6.27 -2.66 -0.64
N HIS A 171 -6.49 -1.34 -0.74
CA HIS A 171 -7.02 -0.67 -1.93
C HIS A 171 -6.01 0.36 -2.44
N PRO A 172 -4.94 -0.07 -3.12
CA PRO A 172 -3.84 0.83 -3.51
C PRO A 172 -4.24 1.91 -4.51
N GLY A 173 -5.06 1.56 -5.50
CA GLY A 173 -5.43 2.44 -6.60
C GLY A 173 -6.25 3.66 -6.19
N VAL A 174 -6.98 3.59 -5.08
CA VAL A 174 -7.76 4.73 -4.54
C VAL A 174 -6.89 5.93 -4.17
N LEU A 175 -5.62 5.70 -3.83
CA LEU A 175 -4.67 6.76 -3.45
C LEU A 175 -3.62 6.98 -4.54
N ILE A 176 -3.04 5.89 -5.05
CA ILE A 176 -1.91 5.96 -5.99
C ILE A 176 -2.33 6.60 -7.32
N VAL A 177 -3.48 6.22 -7.87
CA VAL A 177 -3.90 6.71 -9.19
C VAL A 177 -4.27 8.21 -9.17
N PRO A 178 -5.12 8.70 -8.26
CA PRO A 178 -5.44 10.13 -8.20
C PRO A 178 -4.22 11.01 -7.91
N ALA A 179 -3.35 10.59 -6.99
CA ALA A 179 -2.12 11.32 -6.69
C ALA A 179 -1.15 11.32 -7.88
N GLY A 180 -0.97 10.18 -8.55
CA GLY A 180 -0.14 10.05 -9.73
C GLY A 180 -0.64 10.92 -10.89
N LEU A 181 -1.94 10.89 -11.19
CA LEU A 181 -2.56 11.71 -12.23
C LEU A 181 -2.42 13.21 -11.91
N ALA A 182 -2.68 13.61 -10.66
CA ALA A 182 -2.52 15.01 -10.25
C ALA A 182 -1.07 15.48 -10.38
N THR A 183 -0.11 14.62 -10.06
CA THR A 183 1.33 14.94 -10.16
C THR A 183 1.78 15.02 -11.62
N ALA A 184 1.39 14.04 -12.43
CA ALA A 184 1.72 14.00 -13.85
C ALA A 184 1.10 15.18 -14.61
N GLU A 185 -0.14 15.54 -14.30
CA GLU A 185 -0.81 16.69 -14.90
C GLU A 185 -0.14 18.02 -14.50
N GLY A 186 0.20 18.18 -13.22
CA GLY A 186 0.89 19.37 -12.76
C GLY A 186 2.28 19.50 -13.37
N GLU A 187 3.07 18.43 -13.42
CA GLU A 187 4.43 18.49 -13.95
C GLU A 187 4.52 18.35 -15.49
N GLY A 188 3.41 18.13 -16.19
CA GLY A 188 3.41 17.91 -17.63
C GLY A 188 4.12 16.62 -18.05
N ARG A 189 4.01 15.56 -17.24
CA ARG A 189 4.64 14.27 -17.48
C ARG A 189 3.90 13.44 -18.51
N THR A 190 4.64 12.58 -19.19
CA THR A 190 4.10 11.66 -20.19
C THR A 190 3.36 10.50 -19.53
N GLY A 191 2.46 9.86 -20.28
CA GLY A 191 1.78 8.63 -19.82
C GLY A 191 2.76 7.50 -19.48
N ARG A 192 3.94 7.46 -20.11
CA ARG A 192 5.00 6.49 -19.82
C ARG A 192 5.57 6.68 -18.43
N GLU A 193 5.90 7.93 -18.08
CA GLU A 193 6.39 8.29 -16.75
C GLU A 193 5.31 8.05 -15.69
N LEU A 194 4.06 8.42 -15.97
CA LEU A 194 2.92 8.12 -15.09
C LEU A 194 2.81 6.62 -14.81
N LEU A 195 2.75 5.77 -15.83
CA LEU A 195 2.62 4.32 -15.64
C LEU A 195 3.79 3.75 -14.84
N THR A 196 5.01 4.23 -15.07
CA THR A 196 6.19 3.81 -14.31
C THR A 196 6.07 4.18 -12.83
N ALA A 197 5.67 5.43 -12.54
CA ALA A 197 5.47 5.91 -11.17
C ALA A 197 4.32 5.16 -10.45
N LEU A 198 3.23 4.87 -11.16
CA LEU A 198 2.13 4.07 -10.62
C LEU A 198 2.64 2.68 -10.25
N VAL A 199 3.29 1.96 -11.16
CA VAL A 199 3.82 0.62 -10.89
C VAL A 199 4.79 0.63 -9.70
N ALA A 200 5.67 1.63 -9.60
CA ALA A 200 6.55 1.80 -8.45
C ALA A 200 5.75 1.95 -7.13
N GLY A 201 4.71 2.79 -7.13
CA GLY A 201 3.85 3.00 -5.97
C GLY A 201 3.10 1.74 -5.56
N TYR A 202 2.53 1.01 -6.52
CA TYR A 202 1.85 -0.26 -6.27
C TYR A 202 2.81 -1.30 -5.69
N GLU A 203 4.01 -1.44 -6.24
CA GLU A 203 5.00 -2.39 -5.74
C GLU A 203 5.39 -2.10 -4.28
N VAL A 204 5.67 -0.83 -3.96
CA VAL A 204 6.03 -0.42 -2.59
C VAL A 204 4.87 -0.68 -1.64
N GLN A 205 3.66 -0.24 -1.98
CA GLN A 205 2.49 -0.43 -1.12
C GLN A 205 2.17 -1.92 -0.92
N CYS A 206 2.18 -2.72 -1.98
CA CYS A 206 1.90 -4.15 -1.91
C CYS A 206 2.97 -4.93 -1.13
N ARG A 207 4.25 -4.55 -1.23
CA ARG A 207 5.33 -5.13 -0.41
C ARG A 207 5.16 -4.83 1.06
N CYS A 208 4.91 -3.57 1.40
CA CYS A 208 4.60 -3.19 2.78
C CYS A 208 3.36 -3.96 3.27
N ALA A 209 2.29 -3.96 2.48
CA ALA A 209 1.04 -4.62 2.82
C ALA A 209 1.19 -6.13 3.04
N ARG A 210 2.01 -6.82 2.25
CA ARG A 210 2.24 -8.28 2.37
C ARG A 210 2.67 -8.67 3.78
N ASP A 211 3.59 -7.91 4.37
CA ASP A 211 4.13 -8.21 5.69
C ASP A 211 3.13 -7.88 6.81
N PHE A 212 2.26 -6.87 6.60
CA PHE A 212 1.24 -6.49 7.57
C PHE A 212 -0.05 -7.31 7.49
N ILE A 213 -0.50 -7.69 6.28
CA ILE A 213 -1.78 -8.37 6.04
C ILE A 213 -1.82 -9.75 6.71
N CYS A 214 -0.74 -10.52 6.65
CA CYS A 214 -0.67 -11.85 7.26
C CYS A 214 -0.75 -11.81 8.81
N VAL A 215 -0.48 -10.65 9.43
CA VAL A 215 -0.54 -10.47 10.89
C VAL A 215 -1.95 -10.15 11.38
N VAL A 216 -2.89 -9.75 10.52
CA VAL A 216 -4.25 -9.33 10.91
C VAL A 216 -5.28 -10.46 10.82
N THR A 217 -4.85 -11.73 10.72
CA THR A 217 -5.76 -12.84 11.00
C THR A 217 -5.97 -12.88 12.52
N PHE A 218 -7.07 -12.27 12.99
CA PHE A 218 -7.56 -12.34 14.37
C PHE A 218 -6.65 -11.73 15.45
N CYS A 219 -6.42 -10.41 15.43
CA CYS A 219 -6.10 -9.72 16.68
C CYS A 219 -6.57 -8.26 16.69
N THR A 220 -7.33 -7.93 17.72
CA THR A 220 -8.04 -6.68 18.06
C THR A 220 -7.15 -5.46 18.32
N ARG A 221 -5.98 -5.32 17.69
CA ARG A 221 -5.14 -4.12 17.84
C ARG A 221 -5.54 -3.04 16.85
N ARG A 222 -6.51 -2.23 17.29
CA ARG A 222 -6.84 -0.93 16.71
C ARG A 222 -5.57 -0.08 16.63
N TRP A 223 -5.26 0.44 15.45
CA TRP A 223 -4.26 1.51 15.30
C TRP A 223 -4.64 2.67 16.23
N ARG A 224 -3.86 2.89 17.29
CA ARG A 224 -3.97 4.07 18.14
C ARG A 224 -2.87 5.04 17.71
N TRP A 225 -3.27 6.19 17.19
CA TRP A 225 -2.38 7.34 17.11
C TRP A 225 -2.15 7.82 18.54
N SER A 226 -0.90 7.76 19.01
CA SER A 226 -0.48 8.47 20.22
C SER A 226 -0.21 9.92 19.81
N GLY A 227 -1.23 10.77 19.97
CA GLY A 227 -1.07 12.22 20.05
C GLY A 227 -0.81 12.64 21.48
#